data_AF-A0A833Y8Q2-F1
#
_entry.id   AF-A0A833Y8Q2-F1
#
_cell.length_a   1.000
_cell.length_b   1.000
_cell.length_c   1.000
_cell.angle_alpha   90.00
_cell.angle_beta   90.00
_cell.angle_gamma   90.00
#
_symmetry.space_group_name_H-M   'P 1'
#
loop_
_entity.id
_entity.type
_entity.pdbx_description
1 polymer ?
#
loop_
_entity_poly.entity_id
_entity_poly.type
_entity_poly.pdbx_seq_one_letter_code
_entity_poly.pdbx_strand_id
1 'polypeptide(L)'
;MKQVLPGDIVAAKANMIPIISKMYCSSSKVLLIVRKRPHVISGGGFVVTDYSQKVIFRVDGCGILGRKEELILRDGGGDALLLIRRKQAAMVEVLSLYKNWRGYTSDYEGSQKLVFSLKEPNSFLVKNNVMRISTEPRVSKKDWDFEIKGYFPDRDCSIVDTKGNIVAQMAGGKKEVPGLMTSNDLYHVVVQPGIDQAFVFGVIAILDYIYGESTRC
;
A
#
# COMPACT_ATOMS: atom_id res chain seq x y z
N MET A 1 0.36 -55.41 2.27
CA MET A 1 0.78 -54.00 2.37
C MET A 1 -0.32 -53.15 1.77
N LYS A 2 -1.12 -52.46 2.60
CA LYS A 2 -2.13 -51.49 2.13
C LYS A 2 -1.48 -50.11 2.13
N GLN A 3 -1.49 -49.49 0.96
CA GLN A 3 -0.93 -48.19 0.66
C GLN A 3 -1.72 -47.11 1.43
N VAL A 4 -1.00 -46.33 2.24
CA VAL A 4 -1.57 -45.17 2.94
C VAL A 4 -1.77 -44.07 1.92
N LEU A 5 -3.01 -43.60 1.77
CA LEU A 5 -3.35 -42.43 0.95
C LEU A 5 -2.84 -41.15 1.65
N PRO A 6 -2.30 -40.16 0.93
CA PRO A 6 -1.95 -38.88 1.52
C PRO A 6 -3.23 -38.12 1.88
N GLY A 7 -3.36 -37.80 3.17
CA GLY A 7 -4.47 -37.05 3.72
C GLY A 7 -4.57 -35.62 3.17
N ASP A 8 -5.80 -35.13 3.19
CA ASP A 8 -6.19 -33.77 2.84
C ASP A 8 -5.29 -32.74 3.54
N ILE A 9 -4.51 -32.01 2.75
CA ILE A 9 -3.89 -30.77 3.22
C ILE A 9 -5.04 -29.78 3.38
N VAL A 10 -5.62 -29.72 4.59
CA VAL A 10 -6.52 -28.66 4.98
C VAL A 10 -5.71 -27.36 4.94
N ALA A 11 -5.80 -26.64 3.82
CA ALA A 11 -5.29 -25.29 3.74
C ALA A 11 -5.97 -24.49 4.84
N ALA A 12 -5.20 -24.11 5.87
CA ALA A 12 -5.70 -23.24 6.93
C ALA A 12 -6.35 -22.02 6.25
N LYS A 13 -7.65 -21.83 6.45
CA LYS A 13 -8.40 -20.72 5.86
C LYS A 13 -7.81 -19.44 6.43
N ALA A 14 -6.94 -18.78 5.67
CA ALA A 14 -6.37 -17.51 6.06
C ALA A 14 -7.54 -16.55 6.34
N ASN A 15 -7.55 -15.94 7.53
CA ASN A 15 -8.55 -14.92 7.87
C ASN A 15 -8.30 -13.73 6.95
N MET A 16 -9.18 -13.56 5.96
CA MET A 16 -9.10 -12.45 5.02
C MET A 16 -9.44 -11.15 5.74
N ILE A 17 -8.66 -10.10 5.47
CA ILE A 17 -8.86 -8.76 5.98
C ILE A 17 -9.10 -7.82 4.78
N PRO A 18 -10.28 -7.88 4.15
CA PRO A 18 -10.60 -7.02 3.02
C PRO A 18 -10.82 -5.59 3.52
N ILE A 19 -10.03 -4.65 3.01
CA ILE A 19 -10.15 -3.22 3.33
C ILE A 19 -10.75 -2.47 2.14
N ILE A 20 -10.31 -2.82 0.92
CA ILE A 20 -10.83 -2.33 -0.35
C ILE A 20 -11.79 -3.35 -0.94
N SER A 21 -11.31 -4.58 -1.18
CA SER A 21 -12.13 -5.65 -1.73
C SER A 21 -11.49 -7.02 -1.51
N LYS A 22 -12.35 -8.00 -1.20
CA LYS A 22 -11.96 -9.40 -1.02
C LYS A 22 -11.29 -10.00 -2.25
N MET A 23 -11.57 -9.48 -3.45
CA MET A 23 -10.93 -9.95 -4.70
C MET A 23 -9.41 -9.72 -4.72
N TYR A 24 -8.92 -8.76 -3.92
CA TYR A 24 -7.49 -8.46 -3.79
C TYR A 24 -6.85 -9.17 -2.59
N CYS A 25 -7.57 -10.07 -1.91
CA CYS A 25 -7.04 -10.93 -0.85
C CYS A 25 -6.71 -12.32 -1.42
N SER A 26 -5.46 -12.77 -1.24
CA SER A 26 -5.04 -14.13 -1.62
C SER A 26 -4.97 -15.03 -0.39
N SER A 27 -5.28 -16.32 -0.53
CA SER A 27 -5.04 -17.33 0.52
C SER A 27 -3.56 -17.70 0.67
N SER A 28 -2.73 -17.30 -0.30
CA SER A 28 -1.30 -17.57 -0.34
C SER A 28 -0.51 -16.27 -0.35
N LYS A 29 0.77 -16.35 0.02
CA LYS A 29 1.70 -15.22 -0.07
C LYS A 29 1.81 -14.78 -1.52
N VAL A 30 1.74 -13.48 -1.77
CA VAL A 30 1.84 -12.90 -3.11
C VAL A 30 3.11 -12.05 -3.18
N LEU A 31 3.82 -12.15 -4.29
CA LEU A 31 5.00 -11.36 -4.55
C LEU A 31 4.80 -10.60 -5.86
N LEU A 32 4.85 -9.28 -5.74
CA LEU A 32 4.53 -8.32 -6.78
C LEU A 32 5.72 -7.42 -7.05
N ILE A 33 5.79 -6.93 -8.28
CA ILE A 33 6.89 -6.13 -8.78
C ILE A 33 6.37 -4.72 -9.01
N VAL A 34 6.99 -3.74 -8.37
CA VAL A 34 6.71 -2.32 -8.59
C VAL A 34 7.73 -1.76 -9.56
N ARG A 35 7.26 -1.14 -10.64
CA ARG A 35 8.06 -0.39 -11.60
C ARG A 35 7.65 1.08 -11.58
N LYS A 36 8.57 1.95 -11.18
CA LYS A 36 8.37 3.41 -11.22
C LYS A 36 8.18 3.90 -12.66
N ARG A 37 7.38 4.94 -12.82
CA ARG A 37 7.20 5.66 -14.09
C ARG A 37 7.87 7.04 -13.99
N PRO A 38 8.71 7.43 -14.97
CA PRO A 38 9.37 8.74 -14.96
C PRO A 38 8.39 9.92 -15.09
N HIS A 39 8.62 10.98 -14.32
CA HIS A 39 7.82 12.21 -14.37
C HIS A 39 7.78 12.87 -15.74
N VAL A 40 8.94 12.98 -16.40
CA VAL A 40 9.11 13.73 -17.66
C VAL A 40 8.30 13.12 -18.82
N ILE A 41 8.03 11.81 -18.76
CA ILE A 41 7.42 11.07 -19.86
C ILE A 41 5.94 10.79 -19.60
N SER A 42 5.58 10.44 -18.37
CA SER A 42 4.23 9.94 -18.05
C SER A 42 3.56 10.65 -16.89
N GLY A 43 4.08 11.78 -16.41
CA GLY A 43 3.55 12.48 -15.23
C GLY A 43 3.81 11.78 -13.89
N GLY A 44 4.61 10.69 -13.88
CA GLY A 44 4.98 9.95 -12.68
C GLY A 44 4.10 8.72 -12.39
N GLY A 45 4.06 8.32 -11.13
CA GLY A 45 3.39 7.13 -10.61
C GLY A 45 4.19 5.84 -10.79
N PHE A 46 3.53 4.70 -10.57
CA PHE A 46 4.15 3.39 -10.77
C PHE A 46 3.15 2.34 -11.25
N VAL A 47 3.67 1.24 -11.75
CA VAL A 47 2.91 0.07 -12.21
C VAL A 47 3.27 -1.12 -11.34
N VAL A 48 2.27 -1.90 -10.94
CA VAL A 48 2.43 -3.13 -10.18
C VAL A 48 2.11 -4.31 -11.07
N THR A 49 3.03 -5.27 -11.15
CA THR A 49 2.88 -6.48 -11.95
C THR A 49 3.11 -7.73 -11.11
N ASP A 50 2.55 -8.85 -11.56
CA ASP A 50 2.97 -10.17 -11.09
C ASP A 50 4.23 -10.65 -11.84
N TYR A 51 4.70 -11.86 -11.52
CA TYR A 51 5.86 -12.46 -12.18
C TYR A 51 5.70 -12.75 -13.67
N SER A 52 4.46 -12.88 -14.14
CA SER A 52 4.15 -13.04 -15.57
C SER A 52 4.14 -11.70 -16.31
N GLN A 53 4.51 -10.60 -15.64
CA GLN A 53 4.45 -9.23 -16.12
C GLN A 53 3.02 -8.73 -16.39
N LYS A 54 2.00 -9.44 -15.88
CA LYS A 54 0.63 -8.99 -15.95
C LYS A 54 0.44 -7.81 -15.01
N VAL A 55 -0.13 -6.72 -15.52
CA VAL A 55 -0.44 -5.54 -14.71
C VAL A 55 -1.59 -5.87 -13.75
N ILE A 56 -1.31 -5.72 -12.46
CA ILE A 56 -2.29 -5.91 -11.38
C ILE A 56 -2.85 -4.56 -10.95
N PHE A 57 -1.98 -3.54 -10.83
CA PHE A 57 -2.39 -2.19 -10.46
C PHE A 57 -1.59 -1.12 -11.21
N ARG A 58 -2.17 0.07 -11.32
CA ARG A 58 -1.49 1.31 -11.70
C ARG A 58 -1.75 2.37 -10.65
N VAL A 59 -0.71 3.11 -10.28
CA VAL A 59 -0.84 4.26 -9.38
C VAL A 59 -0.51 5.52 -10.13
N ASP A 60 -1.49 6.42 -10.22
CA ASP A 60 -1.35 7.75 -10.79
C ASP A 60 -1.05 8.76 -9.67
N GLY A 61 0.08 9.46 -9.81
CA GLY A 61 0.52 10.51 -8.90
C GLY A 61 -0.01 11.90 -9.28
N CYS A 62 0.36 12.93 -8.51
CA CYS A 62 -0.18 14.27 -8.76
C CYS A 62 0.30 14.90 -10.07
N GLY A 63 1.44 14.47 -10.63
CA GLY A 63 1.87 14.91 -11.95
C GLY A 63 0.95 14.43 -13.08
N ILE A 64 0.29 13.28 -12.92
CA ILE A 64 -0.74 12.78 -13.84
C ILE A 64 -2.08 13.46 -13.59
N LEU A 65 -2.45 13.59 -12.32
CA LEU A 65 -3.77 14.11 -11.94
C LEU A 65 -3.87 15.63 -12.00
N GLY A 66 -2.74 16.34 -12.13
CA GLY A 66 -2.67 17.79 -12.11
C GLY A 66 -3.06 18.42 -10.76
N ARG A 67 -3.12 17.62 -9.69
CA ARG A 67 -3.57 18.07 -8.37
C ARG A 67 -2.67 17.53 -7.26
N LYS A 68 -1.97 18.46 -6.59
CA LYS A 68 -1.07 18.15 -5.47
C LYS A 68 -1.82 17.39 -4.36
N GLU A 69 -1.12 16.44 -3.73
CA GLU A 69 -1.62 15.63 -2.62
C GLU A 69 -2.86 14.76 -2.95
N GLU A 70 -3.09 14.49 -4.24
CA GLU A 70 -4.09 13.54 -4.73
C GLU A 70 -3.40 12.42 -5.52
N LEU A 71 -3.83 11.18 -5.28
CA LEU A 71 -3.34 9.97 -5.95
C LEU A 71 -4.54 9.08 -6.30
N ILE A 72 -4.41 8.26 -7.35
CA ILE A 72 -5.41 7.25 -7.69
C ILE A 72 -4.73 5.90 -7.89
N LEU A 73 -5.21 4.88 -7.20
CA LEU A 73 -4.90 3.48 -7.49
C LEU A 73 -5.98 2.92 -8.41
N ARG A 74 -5.55 2.32 -9.51
CA ARG A 74 -6.37 1.65 -10.51
C ARG A 74 -6.03 0.18 -10.59
N ASP A 75 -6.98 -0.62 -11.03
CA ASP A 75 -6.75 -2.03 -11.33
C ASP A 75 -5.99 -2.25 -12.66
N GLY A 76 -5.83 -3.52 -13.04
CA GLY A 76 -5.21 -3.93 -14.29
C GLY A 76 -5.97 -3.48 -15.54
N GLY A 77 -7.29 -3.30 -15.45
CA GLY A 77 -8.17 -2.79 -16.52
C GLY A 77 -8.15 -1.27 -16.65
N GLY A 78 -7.74 -0.55 -15.61
CA GLY A 78 -7.71 0.92 -15.56
C GLY A 78 -8.82 1.54 -14.73
N ASP A 79 -9.71 0.73 -14.15
CA ASP A 79 -10.80 1.19 -13.30
C ASP A 79 -10.24 1.71 -11.97
N ALA A 80 -10.77 2.84 -11.52
CA ALA A 80 -10.34 3.46 -10.27
C ALA A 80 -10.84 2.65 -9.08
N LEU A 81 -9.92 2.19 -8.24
CA LEU A 81 -10.22 1.43 -7.02
C LEU A 81 -10.22 2.33 -5.79
N LEU A 82 -9.25 3.24 -5.72
CA LEU A 82 -9.00 4.04 -4.54
C LEU A 82 -8.55 5.44 -4.94
N LEU A 83 -9.28 6.43 -4.47
CA LEU A 83 -8.87 7.81 -4.45
C LEU A 83 -8.17 8.10 -3.13
N ILE A 84 -6.97 8.65 -3.18
CA ILE A 84 -6.20 9.01 -1.99
C ILE A 84 -6.00 10.52 -1.98
N ARG A 85 -6.33 11.16 -0.86
CA ARG A 85 -6.16 12.60 -0.68
C ARG A 85 -5.53 12.89 0.67
N ARG A 86 -4.65 13.88 0.70
CA ARG A 86 -4.27 14.50 1.97
C ARG A 86 -5.37 15.46 2.40
N LYS A 87 -5.85 15.32 3.63
CA LYS A 87 -6.79 16.28 4.22
C LYS A 87 -6.06 17.63 4.33
N GLN A 88 -6.53 18.64 3.59
CA GLN A 88 -6.12 20.01 3.84
C GLN A 88 -6.74 20.44 5.18
N ALA A 89 -5.88 20.73 6.14
CA ALA A 89 -6.26 21.41 7.37
C ALA A 89 -6.95 22.73 7.01
N ALA A 90 -8.23 22.90 7.36
CA ALA A 90 -8.85 24.23 7.41
C ALA A 90 -7.98 25.11 8.33
N MET A 91 -8.00 26.44 8.14
CA MET A 91 -7.06 27.43 8.72
C MET A 91 -6.87 27.42 10.26
N VAL A 92 -7.52 26.51 11.00
CA VAL A 92 -7.37 26.27 12.44
C VAL A 92 -6.42 25.10 12.77
N GLU A 93 -6.08 24.24 11.81
CA GLU A 93 -5.23 23.04 11.99
C GLU A 93 -3.76 23.26 11.56
N VAL A 94 -3.29 24.51 11.37
CA VAL A 94 -1.87 24.84 11.08
C VAL A 94 -0.92 24.36 12.20
N LEU A 95 -1.47 24.01 13.36
CA LEU A 95 -0.77 23.42 14.51
C LEU A 95 -0.80 21.88 14.56
N SER A 96 -1.37 21.21 13.56
CA SER A 96 -1.42 19.74 13.57
C SER A 96 -0.03 19.14 13.47
N LEU A 97 0.37 18.41 14.51
CA LEU A 97 1.58 17.58 14.55
C LEU A 97 1.61 16.51 13.45
N TYR A 98 0.46 16.22 12.83
CA TYR A 98 0.32 15.19 11.82
C TYR A 98 -0.45 15.68 10.60
N LYS A 99 0.03 15.28 9.43
CA LYS A 99 -0.69 15.36 8.16
C LYS A 99 -1.48 14.07 7.98
N ASN A 100 -2.72 14.17 7.53
CA ASN A 100 -3.60 13.00 7.41
C ASN A 100 -3.87 12.69 5.94
N TRP A 101 -3.41 11.53 5.49
CA TRP A 101 -3.82 10.95 4.21
C TRP A 101 -5.06 10.10 4.42
N ARG A 102 -5.99 10.13 3.47
CA ARG A 102 -7.26 9.40 3.51
C ARG A 102 -7.48 8.70 2.17
N GLY A 103 -7.79 7.41 2.23
CA GLY A 103 -8.16 6.58 1.09
C GLY A 103 -9.67 6.39 1.02
N TYR A 104 -10.23 6.55 -0.16
CA TYR A 104 -11.67 6.50 -0.43
C TYR A 104 -11.97 5.53 -1.58
N THR A 105 -12.93 4.65 -1.37
CA THR A 105 -13.58 3.89 -2.45
C THR A 105 -14.83 4.64 -2.90
N SER A 106 -15.23 4.48 -4.15
CA SER A 106 -16.50 4.98 -4.66
C SER A 106 -17.46 3.83 -4.90
N ASP A 107 -18.75 4.03 -4.57
CA ASP A 107 -19.80 3.13 -5.03
C ASP A 107 -20.22 3.47 -6.48
N TYR A 108 -21.20 2.73 -6.99
CA TYR A 108 -21.72 2.90 -8.35
C TYR A 108 -22.46 4.24 -8.55
N GLU A 109 -22.92 4.88 -7.48
CA GLU A 109 -23.50 6.23 -7.48
C GLU A 109 -22.43 7.33 -7.38
N GLY A 110 -21.15 6.94 -7.24
CA GLY A 110 -20.03 7.86 -7.11
C GLY A 110 -19.80 8.38 -5.69
N SER A 111 -20.60 7.93 -4.70
CA SER A 111 -20.46 8.33 -3.30
C SER A 111 -19.15 7.79 -2.73
N GLN A 112 -18.40 8.66 -2.05
CA GLN A 112 -17.07 8.34 -1.53
C GLN A 112 -17.17 7.82 -0.10
N LYS A 113 -16.65 6.62 0.13
CA LYS A 113 -16.55 5.99 1.44
C LYS A 113 -15.09 5.94 1.88
N LEU A 114 -14.81 6.49 3.07
CA LEU A 114 -13.49 6.37 3.71
C LEU A 114 -13.22 4.89 4.04
N VAL A 115 -12.05 4.39 3.66
CA VAL A 115 -11.62 3.00 3.91
C VAL A 115 -10.34 2.91 4.75
N PHE A 116 -9.48 3.92 4.69
CA PHE A 116 -8.37 4.05 5.65
C PHE A 116 -7.86 5.49 5.76
N SER A 117 -7.09 5.75 6.82
CA SER A 117 -6.33 6.97 7.03
C SER A 117 -4.91 6.65 7.47
N LEU A 118 -3.92 7.42 6.99
CA LEU A 118 -2.51 7.34 7.39
C LEU A 118 -2.07 8.67 7.99
N LYS A 119 -1.55 8.63 9.22
CA LYS A 119 -0.99 9.78 9.94
C LYS A 119 0.49 9.93 9.62
N GLU A 120 0.83 10.94 8.83
CA GLU A 120 2.20 11.36 8.50
C GLU A 120 2.67 12.35 9.57
N PRO A 121 3.75 12.07 10.32
CA PRO A 121 4.36 13.01 11.26
C PRO A 121 4.84 14.28 10.56
N ASN A 122 4.59 15.44 11.18
CA ASN A 122 5.19 16.70 10.75
C ASN A 122 6.63 16.77 11.30
N SER A 123 7.62 16.68 10.40
CA SER A 123 9.04 16.41 10.69
C SER A 123 9.75 17.42 11.60
N PHE A 124 9.12 18.57 11.92
CA PHE A 124 9.72 19.59 12.79
C PHE A 124 9.29 19.50 14.26
N LEU A 125 8.14 18.88 14.57
CA LEU A 125 7.53 18.96 15.91
C LEU A 125 7.38 17.60 16.62
N VAL A 126 7.50 16.49 15.89
CA VAL A 126 7.25 15.15 16.44
C VAL A 126 8.56 14.41 16.71
N LYS A 127 8.84 14.13 18.00
CA LYS A 127 10.05 13.39 18.42
C LYS A 127 10.06 11.92 17.96
N ASN A 128 8.91 11.39 17.52
CA ASN A 128 8.75 10.01 17.10
C ASN A 128 8.05 9.94 15.73
N ASN A 129 8.80 9.69 14.67
CA ASN A 129 8.33 9.71 13.27
C ASN A 129 7.51 8.46 12.89
N VAL A 130 6.68 7.95 13.79
CA VAL A 130 5.87 6.75 13.56
C VAL A 130 4.67 7.08 12.68
N MET A 131 4.57 6.42 11.53
CA MET A 131 3.39 6.49 10.67
C MET A 131 2.43 5.35 11.03
N ARG A 132 1.21 5.72 11.43
CA ARG A 132 0.15 4.78 11.80
C ARG A 132 -1.01 4.86 10.84
N ILE A 133 -1.62 3.72 10.59
CA ILE A 133 -2.73 3.55 9.67
C ILE A 133 -3.93 3.03 10.44
N SER A 134 -5.09 3.56 10.07
CA SER A 134 -6.39 3.29 10.66
C SER A 134 -7.35 2.90 9.54
N THR A 135 -8.05 1.77 9.65
CA THR A 135 -9.00 1.30 8.62
C THR A 135 -10.44 1.60 9.01
N GLU A 136 -11.34 1.63 8.03
CA GLU A 136 -12.78 1.72 8.26
C GLU A 136 -13.51 0.62 7.47
N PRO A 137 -14.14 -0.36 8.14
CA PRO A 137 -14.23 -0.50 9.59
C PRO A 137 -12.89 -0.85 10.25
N ARG A 138 -12.81 -0.60 11.56
CA ARG A 138 -11.64 -0.91 12.38
C ARG A 138 -11.41 -2.42 12.46
N VAL A 139 -10.16 -2.84 12.25
CA VAL A 139 -9.76 -4.25 12.33
C VAL A 139 -9.14 -4.59 13.70
N SER A 140 -8.78 -3.58 14.48
CA SER A 140 -8.22 -3.71 15.82
C SER A 140 -9.00 -2.90 16.85
N LYS A 141 -8.77 -3.21 18.14
CA LYS A 141 -9.31 -2.44 19.27
C LYS A 141 -8.48 -1.21 19.64
N LYS A 142 -7.31 -1.03 19.00
CA LYS A 142 -6.45 0.14 19.22
C LYS A 142 -6.91 1.28 18.31
N ASP A 143 -6.45 2.50 18.58
CA ASP A 143 -6.75 3.66 17.74
C ASP A 143 -6.09 3.59 16.33
N TRP A 144 -5.29 2.56 16.08
CA TRP A 144 -4.56 2.28 14.84
C TRP A 144 -4.55 0.77 14.59
N ASP A 145 -4.52 0.41 13.32
CA ASP A 145 -4.64 -0.97 12.84
C ASP A 145 -3.33 -1.51 12.27
N PHE A 146 -2.55 -0.62 11.64
CA PHE A 146 -1.22 -0.93 11.12
C PHE A 146 -0.21 0.18 11.42
N GLU A 147 1.06 -0.16 11.36
CA GLU A 147 2.19 0.75 11.54
C GLU A 147 3.22 0.53 10.43
N ILE A 148 3.85 1.61 9.97
CA ILE A 148 4.98 1.54 9.05
C ILE A 148 6.26 1.46 9.87
N LYS A 149 7.11 0.47 9.55
CA LYS A 149 8.44 0.29 10.11
C LYS A 149 9.50 0.36 9.03
N GLY A 150 10.72 0.69 9.44
CA GLY A 150 11.88 0.79 8.55
C GLY A 150 11.90 2.07 7.74
N TYR A 151 12.64 2.07 6.62
CA TYR A 151 12.87 3.26 5.80
C TYR A 151 12.56 2.99 4.33
N PHE A 152 11.59 3.73 3.79
CA PHE A 152 11.03 3.48 2.46
C PHE A 152 12.01 3.73 1.30
N PRO A 153 12.82 4.81 1.29
CA PRO A 153 13.79 5.04 0.22
C PRO A 153 14.79 3.90 0.04
N ASP A 154 15.21 3.27 1.14
CA ASP A 154 16.11 2.10 1.12
C ASP A 154 15.39 0.79 0.79
N ARG A 155 14.07 0.81 0.62
CA ARG A 155 13.20 -0.36 0.41
C ARG A 155 13.29 -1.41 1.51
N ASP A 156 13.77 -1.04 2.68
CA ASP A 156 13.76 -1.85 3.91
C ASP A 156 12.62 -1.39 4.83
N CYS A 157 11.40 -1.34 4.28
CA CYS A 157 10.21 -0.93 5.03
C CYS A 157 9.09 -1.97 4.98
N SER A 158 8.33 -2.02 6.07
CA SER A 158 7.30 -3.03 6.29
C SER A 158 6.03 -2.38 6.82
N ILE A 159 4.89 -2.94 6.45
CA ILE A 159 3.61 -2.67 7.10
C ILE A 159 3.41 -3.78 8.13
N VAL A 160 3.19 -3.41 9.39
CA VAL A 160 2.99 -4.36 10.49
C VAL A 160 1.64 -4.18 11.16
N ASP A 161 1.03 -5.26 11.63
CA ASP A 161 -0.23 -5.22 12.38
C ASP A 161 -0.01 -4.83 13.86
N THR A 162 -1.11 -4.67 14.60
CA THR A 162 -1.09 -4.33 16.03
C THR A 162 -0.44 -5.36 16.96
N LYS A 163 -0.19 -6.59 16.46
CA LYS A 163 0.50 -7.69 17.15
C LYS A 163 1.98 -7.75 16.79
N GLY A 164 2.44 -6.91 15.85
CA GLY A 164 3.81 -6.87 15.37
C GLY A 164 4.11 -7.82 14.22
N ASN A 165 3.10 -8.46 13.63
CA ASN A 165 3.30 -9.31 12.46
C ASN A 165 3.50 -8.45 11.21
N ILE A 166 4.46 -8.81 10.36
CA ILE A 166 4.64 -8.19 9.05
C ILE A 166 3.50 -8.65 8.14
N VAL A 167 2.71 -7.71 7.62
CA VAL A 167 1.60 -7.99 6.68
C VAL A 167 2.00 -7.69 5.24
N ALA A 168 2.92 -6.76 5.04
CA ALA A 168 3.58 -6.53 3.75
C ALA A 168 5.03 -6.06 3.96
N GLN A 169 5.93 -6.50 3.09
CA GLN A 169 7.35 -6.14 3.13
C GLN A 169 7.77 -5.64 1.75
N MET A 170 8.36 -4.44 1.71
CA MET A 170 9.09 -4.00 0.53
C MET A 170 10.47 -4.68 0.57
N ALA A 171 10.89 -5.21 -0.56
CA ALA A 171 12.17 -5.87 -0.74
C ALA A 171 12.86 -5.25 -1.96
N GLY A 172 13.86 -4.41 -1.69
CA GLY A 172 14.79 -3.85 -2.68
C GLY A 172 16.07 -3.47 -1.96
N GLY A 173 17.24 -3.77 -2.51
CA GLY A 173 18.53 -3.44 -1.89
C GLY A 173 19.00 -4.38 -0.76
N LYS A 174 20.22 -4.91 -0.92
CA LYS A 174 21.05 -5.75 -0.02
C LYS A 174 20.47 -7.09 0.49
N LYS A 175 19.17 -7.24 0.65
CA LYS A 175 18.51 -8.53 0.93
C LYS A 175 17.93 -9.07 -0.38
N GLU A 176 18.82 -9.56 -1.24
CA GLU A 176 18.43 -10.19 -2.49
C GLU A 176 17.49 -11.37 -2.21
N VAL A 177 16.32 -11.36 -2.84
CA VAL A 177 15.61 -12.62 -3.08
C VAL A 177 16.41 -13.32 -4.19
N PRO A 178 16.98 -14.53 -3.95
CA PRO A 178 17.82 -15.18 -4.94
C PRO A 178 17.10 -15.30 -6.29
N GLY A 179 17.73 -14.79 -7.35
CA GLY A 179 17.21 -14.86 -8.73
C GLY A 179 16.37 -13.67 -9.20
N LEU A 180 16.34 -12.55 -8.48
CA LEU A 180 15.47 -11.41 -8.81
C LEU A 180 16.24 -10.08 -8.89
N MET A 181 16.20 -9.45 -10.08
CA MET A 181 16.91 -8.21 -10.38
C MET A 181 16.20 -7.00 -9.76
N THR A 182 16.87 -6.27 -8.88
CA THR A 182 16.39 -4.97 -8.35
C THR A 182 17.18 -3.82 -8.96
N SER A 183 16.49 -2.76 -9.38
CA SER A 183 17.10 -1.51 -9.85
C SER A 183 16.49 -0.31 -9.13
N ASN A 184 17.01 0.90 -9.30
CA ASN A 184 16.44 2.11 -8.66
C ASN A 184 14.94 2.33 -9.00
N ASP A 185 14.50 1.80 -10.14
CA ASP A 185 13.13 1.92 -10.63
C ASP A 185 12.28 0.67 -10.37
N LEU A 186 12.88 -0.42 -9.85
CA LEU A 186 12.23 -1.71 -9.69
C LEU A 186 12.52 -2.34 -8.32
N TYR A 187 11.46 -2.60 -7.57
CA TYR A 187 11.54 -3.29 -6.29
C TYR A 187 10.34 -4.22 -6.11
N HIS A 188 10.43 -5.09 -5.12
CA HIS A 188 9.44 -6.12 -4.87
C HIS A 188 8.63 -5.82 -3.63
N VAL A 189 7.41 -6.34 -3.60
CA VAL A 189 6.53 -6.27 -2.44
C VAL A 189 5.99 -7.66 -2.19
N VAL A 190 6.29 -8.18 -1.00
CA VAL A 190 5.74 -9.43 -0.48
C VAL A 190 4.52 -9.09 0.36
N VAL A 191 3.35 -9.60 -0.01
CA VAL A 191 2.09 -9.46 0.72
C VAL A 191 1.74 -10.80 1.36
N GLN A 192 1.48 -10.80 2.67
CA GLN A 192 1.12 -12.02 3.39
C GLN A 192 -0.29 -12.52 3.02
N PRO A 193 -0.57 -13.83 3.21
CA PRO A 193 -1.92 -14.38 3.04
C PRO A 193 -3.00 -13.59 3.78
N GLY A 194 -4.15 -13.42 3.15
CA GLY A 194 -5.34 -12.77 3.70
C GLY A 194 -5.32 -11.24 3.65
N ILE A 195 -4.18 -10.62 3.35
CA ILE A 195 -4.04 -9.16 3.30
C ILE A 195 -4.52 -8.63 1.94
N ASP A 196 -5.26 -7.53 1.99
CA ASP A 196 -5.76 -6.82 0.81
C ASP A 196 -4.60 -6.11 0.07
N GLN A 197 -4.30 -6.59 -1.13
CA GLN A 197 -3.21 -6.06 -1.96
C GLN A 197 -3.46 -4.61 -2.39
N ALA A 198 -4.71 -4.24 -2.72
CA ALA A 198 -5.03 -2.88 -3.15
C ALA A 198 -4.82 -1.88 -2.00
N PHE A 199 -5.18 -2.25 -0.76
CA PHE A 199 -4.84 -1.47 0.42
C PHE A 199 -3.32 -1.27 0.57
N VAL A 200 -2.54 -2.34 0.44
CA VAL A 200 -1.07 -2.28 0.54
C VAL A 200 -0.50 -1.30 -0.49
N PHE A 201 -0.92 -1.36 -1.76
CA PHE A 201 -0.41 -0.43 -2.78
C PHE A 201 -0.94 0.98 -2.64
N GLY A 202 -2.13 1.18 -2.05
CA GLY A 202 -2.59 2.51 -1.65
C GLY A 202 -1.70 3.13 -0.58
N VAL A 203 -1.26 2.35 0.41
CA VAL A 203 -0.29 2.79 1.43
C VAL A 203 1.06 3.09 0.80
N ILE A 204 1.57 2.21 -0.08
CA ILE A 204 2.84 2.43 -0.80
C ILE A 204 2.78 3.70 -1.65
N ALA A 205 1.64 3.99 -2.29
CA ALA A 205 1.46 5.24 -3.04
C ALA A 205 1.65 6.49 -2.17
N ILE A 206 1.14 6.45 -0.93
CA ILE A 206 1.35 7.55 0.04
C ILE A 206 2.82 7.67 0.44
N LEU A 207 3.49 6.55 0.72
CA LEU A 207 4.90 6.56 1.09
C LEU A 207 5.78 7.10 -0.04
N ASP A 208 5.56 6.62 -1.26
CA ASP A 208 6.23 7.08 -2.47
C ASP A 208 6.06 8.61 -2.63
N TYR A 209 4.87 9.15 -2.34
CA TYR A 209 4.63 10.59 -2.36
C TYR A 209 5.38 11.35 -1.26
N ILE A 210 5.29 10.87 0.00
CA ILE A 210 5.90 11.51 1.18
C ILE A 210 7.41 11.64 0.99
N TYR A 211 8.05 10.59 0.49
CA TYR A 211 9.49 10.55 0.25
C TYR A 211 9.92 11.20 -1.06
N GLY A 212 8.99 11.82 -1.79
CA GLY A 212 9.28 12.58 -3.01
C GLY A 212 9.76 11.73 -4.18
N GLU A 213 9.24 10.52 -4.27
CA GLU A 213 9.49 9.62 -5.37
C GLU A 213 8.46 9.81 -6.50
N SER A 214 8.13 8.74 -7.21
CA SER A 214 7.48 8.78 -8.53
C SER A 214 6.08 9.40 -8.55
N THR A 215 5.35 9.40 -7.45
CA THR A 215 3.96 9.90 -7.35
C THR A 215 3.87 11.38 -7.03
N ARG A 216 4.99 12.04 -6.73
CA ARG A 216 5.04 13.44 -6.30
C ARG A 216 5.50 14.40 -7.41
N CYS A 217 4.68 15.43 -7.60
CA CYS A 217 4.97 16.73 -8.17
C CYS A 217 5.36 17.73 -7.04
#